data_AF-A0A4Q3AKP4-F1
#
_entry.id   AF-A0A4Q3AKP4-F1
#
_cell.length_a   1.000
_cell.length_b   1.000
_cell.length_c   1.000
_cell.angle_alpha   90.00
_cell.angle_beta   90.00
_cell.angle_gamma   90.00
#
_symmetry.space_group_name_H-M   'P 1'
#
loop_
_entity.id
_entity.type
_entity.pdbx_description
1 polymer ?
#
loop_
_entity_poly.entity_id
_entity_poly.type
_entity_poly.pdbx_seq_one_letter_code
_entity_poly.pdbx_strand_id
1 'polypeptide(L)'
;MYAKRVSDNADWYVTVQSEEFATAKLLATALPVDGKHRVAAVTKEFQSLFPQNHLLLEINGYEGTDPQGDLGGMVYDSVTKTLSPAPVVVPPVVPVTTNKADIWRRATDEEAEQIVAVLNQQTIRKQRLFNDAQYIDHADAEWADLFAAFTQAFGEDRANELLAPSVAS
;
A
#
# COMPACT_ATOMS: atom_id res chain seq x y z
N MET A 1 -15.08 -29.41 -21.77
CA MET A 1 -15.79 -28.64 -20.71
C MET A 1 -16.31 -27.38 -21.38
N TYR A 2 -17.62 -27.13 -21.33
CA TYR A 2 -18.26 -25.96 -21.98
C TYR A 2 -18.40 -24.82 -20.98
N ALA A 3 -18.00 -23.61 -21.37
CA ALA A 3 -18.31 -22.41 -20.60
C ALA A 3 -19.76 -22.02 -20.87
N LYS A 4 -20.59 -21.91 -19.82
CA LYS A 4 -21.99 -21.50 -19.93
C LYS A 4 -22.23 -20.22 -19.15
N ARG A 5 -23.01 -19.31 -19.72
CA ARG A 5 -23.40 -18.06 -19.07
C ARG A 5 -24.39 -18.37 -17.94
N VAL A 6 -24.15 -17.80 -16.76
CA VAL A 6 -24.94 -18.09 -15.56
C VAL A 6 -26.39 -17.57 -15.66
N SER A 7 -26.60 -16.44 -16.35
CA SER A 7 -27.91 -15.78 -16.40
C SER A 7 -28.97 -16.56 -17.19
N ASP A 8 -28.57 -17.30 -18.23
CA ASP A 8 -29.49 -17.93 -19.18
C ASP A 8 -29.01 -19.28 -19.71
N ASN A 9 -27.91 -19.82 -19.17
CA ASN A 9 -27.32 -21.11 -19.54
C ASN A 9 -26.83 -21.20 -20.99
N ALA A 10 -26.68 -20.06 -21.69
CA ALA A 10 -26.18 -20.02 -23.06
C ALA A 10 -24.74 -20.52 -23.14
N ASP A 11 -24.43 -21.32 -24.16
CA ASP A 11 -23.07 -21.82 -24.40
C ASP A 11 -22.20 -20.68 -24.95
N TRP A 12 -21.05 -20.45 -24.33
CA TRP A 12 -20.11 -19.40 -24.72
C TRP A 12 -19.75 -19.47 -26.20
N TYR A 13 -19.45 -20.66 -26.73
CA TYR A 13 -18.98 -20.84 -28.10
C TYR A 13 -20.08 -20.60 -29.14
N VAL A 14 -21.34 -20.81 -28.76
CA VAL A 14 -22.50 -20.45 -29.58
C VAL A 14 -22.76 -18.94 -29.49
N THR A 15 -22.64 -18.38 -28.28
CA THR A 15 -22.95 -16.98 -27.99
C THR A 15 -21.97 -16.03 -28.69
N VAL A 16 -20.68 -16.34 -28.70
CA VAL A 16 -19.68 -15.51 -29.41
C VAL A 16 -19.84 -15.51 -30.94
N GLN A 17 -20.56 -16.49 -31.49
CA GLN A 17 -20.86 -16.55 -32.92
C GLN A 17 -22.15 -15.81 -33.28
N SER A 18 -22.89 -15.27 -32.30
CA SER A 18 -24.13 -14.55 -32.56
C SER A 18 -23.87 -13.12 -33.04
N GLU A 19 -24.83 -12.54 -33.76
CA GLU A 19 -24.78 -11.15 -34.21
C GLU A 19 -24.78 -10.14 -33.04
N GLU A 20 -25.23 -10.56 -31.85
CA GLU A 20 -25.25 -9.75 -30.62
C GLU A 20 -23.82 -9.32 -30.25
N PHE A 21 -22.86 -10.24 -30.31
CA PHE A 21 -21.44 -9.97 -30.02
C PHE A 21 -20.71 -9.26 -31.16
N ALA A 22 -21.25 -9.26 -32.38
CA ALA A 22 -20.64 -8.54 -33.51
C ALA A 22 -20.66 -7.01 -33.33
N THR A 23 -21.49 -6.50 -32.40
CA THR A 23 -21.60 -5.07 -32.11
C THR A 23 -20.69 -4.59 -30.98
N ALA A 24 -20.27 -5.50 -30.08
CA ALA A 24 -19.36 -5.19 -28.99
C ALA A 24 -17.96 -4.93 -29.55
N LYS A 25 -17.46 -3.70 -29.35
CA LYS A 25 -16.13 -3.30 -29.87
C LYS A 25 -14.97 -3.86 -29.04
N LEU A 26 -15.24 -4.25 -27.80
CA LEU A 26 -14.24 -4.71 -26.85
C LEU A 26 -14.90 -5.57 -25.76
N LEU A 27 -14.28 -6.69 -25.41
CA LEU A 27 -14.68 -7.51 -24.27
C LEU A 27 -13.58 -7.52 -23.21
N ALA A 28 -14.01 -7.62 -21.95
CA ALA A 28 -13.10 -7.88 -20.84
C ALA A 28 -13.58 -9.05 -19.99
N THR A 29 -12.64 -9.83 -19.47
CA THR A 29 -12.89 -10.78 -18.39
C THR A 29 -12.47 -10.14 -17.07
N ALA A 30 -13.26 -10.32 -16.03
CA ALA A 30 -12.97 -9.80 -14.71
C ALA A 30 -13.08 -10.91 -13.64
N LEU A 31 -12.04 -11.03 -12.82
CA LEU A 31 -11.93 -11.99 -11.74
C LEU A 31 -12.55 -11.44 -10.46
N PRO A 32 -13.25 -12.24 -9.65
CA PRO A 32 -13.68 -11.81 -8.32
C PRO A 32 -12.45 -11.61 -7.41
N VAL A 33 -12.31 -10.40 -6.85
CA VAL A 33 -11.25 -10.02 -5.89
C VAL A 33 -11.88 -9.14 -4.81
N ASP A 34 -11.79 -9.56 -3.54
CA ASP A 34 -12.27 -8.82 -2.36
C ASP A 34 -13.72 -8.31 -2.48
N GLY A 35 -14.62 -9.14 -3.01
CA GLY A 35 -16.03 -8.80 -3.22
C GLY A 35 -16.31 -7.85 -4.40
N LYS A 36 -15.28 -7.46 -5.16
CA LYS A 36 -15.37 -6.73 -6.42
C LYS A 36 -14.90 -7.61 -7.59
N HIS A 37 -14.92 -7.06 -8.79
CA HIS A 37 -14.35 -7.72 -9.97
C HIS A 37 -13.18 -6.92 -10.51
N ARG A 38 -12.04 -7.56 -10.77
CA ARG A 38 -10.85 -6.94 -11.34
C ARG A 38 -10.64 -7.43 -12.76
N VAL A 39 -10.49 -6.50 -13.70
CA VAL A 39 -10.26 -6.78 -15.12
C VAL A 39 -8.93 -7.54 -15.26
N ALA A 40 -9.00 -8.74 -15.84
CA ALA A 40 -7.87 -9.63 -16.05
C ALA A 40 -7.37 -9.57 -17.49
N ALA A 41 -8.28 -9.69 -18.46
CA ALA A 41 -7.96 -9.62 -19.88
C ALA A 41 -8.97 -8.73 -20.60
N VAL A 42 -8.52 -8.01 -21.62
CA VAL A 42 -9.28 -7.09 -22.45
C VAL A 42 -8.88 -7.30 -23.90
N THR A 43 -9.84 -7.59 -24.77
CA THR A 43 -9.54 -7.90 -26.18
C THR A 43 -10.68 -7.53 -27.12
N LYS A 44 -10.32 -7.25 -28.37
CA LYS A 44 -11.25 -7.14 -29.50
C LYS A 44 -11.51 -8.51 -30.15
N GLU A 45 -10.60 -9.46 -29.95
CA GLU A 45 -10.67 -10.82 -30.50
C GLU A 45 -11.30 -11.76 -29.47
N PHE A 46 -12.62 -11.67 -29.31
CA PHE A 46 -13.34 -12.40 -28.26
C PHE A 46 -13.25 -13.93 -28.37
N GLN A 47 -12.94 -14.47 -29.55
CA GLN A 47 -12.71 -15.91 -29.74
C GLN A 47 -11.49 -16.43 -28.97
N SER A 48 -10.57 -15.54 -28.59
CA SER A 48 -9.40 -15.86 -27.78
C SER A 48 -9.69 -15.91 -26.27
N LEU A 49 -10.89 -15.46 -25.84
CA LEU A 49 -11.24 -15.44 -24.42
C LEU A 49 -11.76 -16.79 -23.94
N PHE A 50 -11.36 -17.11 -22.71
CA PHE A 50 -11.84 -18.27 -21.97
C PHE A 50 -12.44 -17.83 -20.62
N PRO A 51 -13.68 -17.34 -20.60
CA PRO A 51 -14.25 -16.63 -19.44
C PRO A 51 -14.73 -17.56 -18.31
N GLN A 52 -14.12 -18.73 -18.14
CA GLN A 52 -14.50 -19.65 -17.06
C GLN A 52 -14.21 -19.02 -15.70
N ASN A 53 -15.21 -18.99 -14.82
CA ASN A 53 -15.15 -18.35 -13.50
C ASN A 53 -14.84 -16.85 -13.54
N HIS A 54 -15.09 -16.18 -14.66
CA HIS A 54 -14.96 -14.74 -14.79
C HIS A 54 -16.32 -14.09 -15.05
N LEU A 55 -16.44 -12.84 -14.65
CA LEU A 55 -17.46 -11.95 -15.18
C LEU A 55 -17.01 -11.50 -16.58
N LEU A 56 -17.91 -11.58 -17.55
CA LEU A 56 -17.69 -11.01 -18.87
C LEU A 56 -18.29 -9.60 -18.94
N LEU A 57 -17.52 -8.64 -19.43
CA LEU A 57 -17.90 -7.24 -19.60
C LEU A 57 -17.86 -6.88 -21.08
N GLU A 58 -18.94 -6.30 -21.57
CA GLU A 58 -18.98 -5.64 -22.88
C GLU A 58 -18.64 -4.15 -22.69
N ILE A 59 -17.60 -3.69 -23.37
CA ILE A 59 -17.10 -2.32 -23.24
C ILE A 59 -17.40 -1.57 -24.54
N ASN A 60 -18.31 -0.60 -24.43
CA ASN A 60 -18.73 0.24 -25.53
C ASN A 60 -18.03 1.59 -25.48
N GLY A 61 -17.75 2.17 -26.65
CA GLY A 61 -17.21 3.54 -26.76
C GLY A 61 -15.74 3.70 -26.38
N TYR A 62 -14.96 2.61 -26.31
CA TYR A 62 -13.52 2.69 -26.08
C TYR A 62 -12.78 3.23 -27.32
N GLU A 63 -11.98 4.29 -27.13
CA GLU A 63 -11.25 5.00 -28.21
C GLU A 63 -9.72 4.84 -28.14
N GLY A 64 -9.20 4.18 -27.09
CA GLY A 64 -7.75 4.00 -26.91
C GLY A 64 -7.14 3.00 -27.89
N THR A 65 -5.80 2.94 -27.89
CA THR A 65 -5.02 2.07 -28.80
C THR A 65 -4.55 0.77 -28.15
N ASP A 66 -4.42 0.74 -26.82
CA ASP A 66 -3.98 -0.45 -26.07
C ASP A 66 -5.01 -0.81 -24.97
N PRO A 67 -6.11 -1.50 -25.32
CA PRO A 67 -7.18 -1.81 -24.36
C PRO A 67 -6.70 -2.58 -23.13
N GLN A 68 -5.73 -3.48 -23.31
CA GLN A 68 -5.18 -4.24 -22.20
C GLN A 68 -4.32 -3.36 -21.30
N GLY A 69 -3.48 -2.48 -21.87
CA GLY A 69 -2.71 -1.50 -21.11
C GLY A 69 -3.57 -0.48 -20.37
N ASP A 70 -4.65 -0.02 -21.02
CA ASP A 70 -5.50 1.06 -20.51
C ASP A 70 -6.50 0.58 -19.45
N LEU A 71 -7.05 -0.63 -19.61
CA LEU A 71 -8.13 -1.14 -18.75
C LEU A 71 -7.73 -2.36 -17.91
N GLY A 72 -6.60 -3.00 -18.22
CA GLY A 72 -6.08 -4.14 -17.48
C GLY A 72 -5.84 -3.80 -16.01
N GLY A 73 -6.34 -4.64 -15.11
CA GLY A 73 -6.18 -4.46 -13.67
C GLY A 73 -7.11 -3.41 -13.04
N MET A 74 -7.96 -2.72 -13.82
CA MET A 74 -9.02 -1.87 -13.29
C MET A 74 -10.05 -2.69 -12.50
N VAL A 75 -10.76 -2.02 -11.60
CA VAL A 75 -11.83 -2.58 -10.79
C VAL A 75 -13.16 -2.21 -11.41
N TYR A 76 -14.00 -3.21 -11.64
CA TYR A 76 -15.38 -3.05 -12.09
C TYR A 76 -16.33 -2.95 -10.89
N ASP A 77 -17.13 -1.90 -10.89
CA ASP A 77 -18.23 -1.70 -9.97
C ASP A 77 -19.55 -2.16 -10.62
N SER A 78 -20.18 -3.17 -10.04
CA SER A 78 -21.40 -3.77 -10.58
C SER A 78 -22.65 -2.92 -10.38
N VAL A 79 -22.61 -1.93 -9.47
CA VAL A 79 -23.71 -1.00 -9.18
C VAL A 79 -23.68 0.15 -10.17
N THR A 80 -22.53 0.82 -10.32
CA THR A 80 -22.38 1.99 -11.21
C THR A 80 -22.07 1.60 -12.65
N LYS A 81 -21.69 0.34 -12.91
CA LYS A 81 -21.27 -0.16 -14.24
C LYS A 81 -20.03 0.56 -14.78
N THR A 82 -19.13 0.99 -13.91
CA THR A 82 -17.92 1.74 -14.29
C THR A 82 -16.64 0.96 -13.98
N LEU A 83 -15.60 1.20 -14.77
CA LEU A 83 -14.23 0.80 -14.47
C LEU A 83 -13.49 1.95 -13.78
N SER A 84 -12.79 1.64 -12.70
CA SER A 84 -11.91 2.60 -12.02
C SER A 84 -10.54 1.97 -11.76
N PRO A 85 -9.46 2.76 -11.65
CA PRO A 85 -8.18 2.25 -11.18
C PRO A 85 -8.34 1.48 -9.86
N ALA A 86 -7.57 0.41 -9.69
CA ALA A 86 -7.48 -0.24 -8.39
C ALA A 86 -6.97 0.77 -7.34
N PRO A 87 -7.50 0.74 -6.11
CA PRO A 87 -6.98 1.60 -5.05
C PRO A 87 -5.49 1.30 -4.86
N VAL A 88 -4.66 2.34 -4.85
CA VAL A 88 -3.24 2.21 -4.54
C VAL A 88 -3.14 1.75 -3.09
N VAL A 89 -2.64 0.53 -2.88
CA VAL A 89 -2.30 0.06 -1.54
C VAL A 89 -1.05 0.84 -1.11
N VAL A 90 -1.24 1.88 -0.30
CA VAL A 90 -0.12 2.55 0.35
C VAL A 90 0.43 1.57 1.39
N PRO A 91 1.70 1.13 1.30
CA PRO A 91 2.27 0.26 2.31
C PRO A 91 2.18 0.97 3.67
N PRO A 92 1.92 0.24 4.78
CA PRO A 92 1.92 0.86 6.10
C PRO A 92 3.29 1.50 6.33
N VAL A 93 3.30 2.77 6.75
CA VAL A 93 4.53 3.45 7.18
C VAL A 93 5.05 2.66 8.37
N VAL A 94 6.20 2.01 8.22
CA VAL A 94 6.85 1.33 9.34
C VAL A 94 7.32 2.43 10.30
N PRO A 95 6.84 2.47 11.55
CA PRO A 95 7.28 3.50 12.49
C PRO A 95 8.77 3.33 12.74
N VAL A 96 9.51 4.42 12.56
CA VAL A 96 10.94 4.47 12.82
C VAL A 96 11.09 4.72 14.30
N THR A 97 11.54 3.70 15.04
CA THR A 97 11.65 3.79 16.50
C THR A 97 13.08 3.50 16.97
N THR A 98 13.49 4.18 18.04
CA THR A 98 14.74 3.91 18.75
C THR A 98 14.42 3.37 20.13
N ASN A 99 14.90 2.17 20.44
CA ASN A 99 14.80 1.61 21.78
C ASN A 99 15.74 2.37 22.72
N LYS A 100 15.26 2.76 23.91
CA LYS A 100 16.09 3.50 24.86
C LYS A 100 17.31 2.72 25.31
N ALA A 101 17.19 1.39 25.41
CA ALA A 101 18.33 0.53 25.75
C ALA A 101 19.46 0.68 24.73
N ASP A 102 19.16 0.90 23.45
CA ASP A 102 20.18 1.04 22.42
C ASP A 102 20.90 2.38 22.49
N ILE A 103 20.23 3.45 22.90
CA ILE A 103 20.87 4.75 23.19
C ILE A 103 21.96 4.56 24.25
N TRP A 104 21.63 3.89 25.36
CA TRP A 104 22.58 3.62 26.44
C TRP A 104 23.69 2.64 26.05
N ARG A 105 23.41 1.64 25.21
CA ARG A 105 24.42 0.70 24.71
C ARG A 105 25.40 1.34 23.72
N ARG A 106 24.97 2.37 23.00
CA ARG A 106 25.79 3.10 22.02
C ARG A 106 26.61 4.22 22.67
N ALA A 107 26.16 4.72 23.81
CA ALA A 107 26.87 5.72 24.60
C ALA A 107 28.06 5.09 25.33
N THR A 108 29.16 5.83 25.40
CA THR A 108 30.22 5.62 26.40
C THR A 108 29.73 6.03 27.80
N ASP A 109 30.46 5.66 28.85
CA ASP A 109 30.08 6.01 30.22
C ASP A 109 30.04 7.54 30.42
N GLU A 110 31.01 8.27 29.86
CA GLU A 110 31.04 9.73 29.90
C GLU A 110 29.86 10.36 29.12
N GLU A 111 29.50 9.78 27.96
CA GLU A 111 28.34 10.22 27.21
C GLU A 111 27.04 9.90 27.95
N ALA A 112 26.96 8.78 28.66
CA ALA A 112 25.78 8.45 29.45
C ALA A 112 25.56 9.47 30.58
N GLU A 113 26.61 9.92 31.26
CA GLU A 113 26.52 11.01 32.24
C GLU A 113 26.03 12.31 31.60
N GLN A 114 26.54 12.64 30.40
CA GLN A 114 26.11 13.82 29.66
C GLN A 114 24.65 13.72 29.21
N ILE A 115 24.19 12.55 28.76
CA ILE A 115 22.77 12.31 28.41
C ILE A 115 21.89 12.57 29.64
N VAL A 116 22.27 12.06 30.81
CA VAL A 116 21.54 12.32 32.06
C VAL A 116 21.52 13.82 32.39
N ALA A 117 22.64 14.52 32.21
CA ALA A 117 22.70 15.97 32.43
C ALA A 117 21.77 16.75 31.48
N VAL A 118 21.74 16.38 30.19
CA VAL A 118 20.84 16.98 29.19
C VAL A 118 19.38 16.73 29.53
N LEU A 119 19.02 15.51 29.94
CA LEU A 119 17.66 15.17 30.36
C LEU A 119 17.24 15.96 31.60
N ASN A 120 18.14 16.13 32.58
CA ASN A 120 17.86 16.90 33.79
C ASN A 120 17.60 18.40 33.55
N GLN A 121 18.06 18.95 32.42
CA GLN A 121 17.75 20.32 32.01
C GLN A 121 16.35 20.47 31.40
N GLN A 122 15.71 19.37 31.00
CA GLN A 122 14.36 19.40 30.42
C GLN A 122 13.29 19.60 31.49
N THR A 123 12.09 20.01 31.07
CA THR A 123 10.93 20.09 31.99
C THR A 123 10.60 18.72 32.59
N ILE A 124 10.03 18.70 33.81
CA ILE A 124 9.63 17.46 34.49
C ILE A 124 8.73 16.57 33.63
N ARG A 125 7.83 17.17 32.83
CA ARG A 125 6.98 16.42 31.90
C ARG A 125 7.80 15.66 30.86
N LYS A 126 8.77 16.31 30.21
CA LYS A 126 9.63 15.68 29.20
C LYS A 126 10.52 14.61 29.82
N GLN A 127 11.05 14.85 31.02
CA GLN A 127 11.79 13.84 31.77
C GLN A 127 10.95 12.60 32.05
N ARG A 128 9.69 12.76 32.50
CA ARG A 128 8.78 11.64 32.77
C ARG A 128 8.43 10.87 31.50
N LEU A 129 8.08 11.58 30.43
CA LEU A 129 7.81 10.96 29.13
C LEU A 129 9.01 10.14 28.64
N PHE A 130 10.22 10.69 28.75
CA PHE A 130 11.43 9.96 28.39
C PHE A 130 11.66 8.76 29.33
N ASN A 131 11.61 8.94 30.65
CA ASN A 131 11.94 7.85 31.57
C ASN A 131 10.92 6.70 31.55
N ASP A 132 9.64 7.00 31.33
CA ASP A 132 8.57 5.98 31.38
C ASP A 132 8.41 5.22 30.05
N ALA A 133 8.79 5.83 28.91
CA ALA A 133 8.68 5.17 27.60
C ALA A 133 9.84 4.18 27.35
N GLN A 134 9.54 3.05 26.70
CA GLN A 134 10.54 2.01 26.35
C GLN A 134 11.28 2.30 25.04
N TYR A 135 10.61 2.97 24.13
CA TYR A 135 11.13 3.38 22.83
C TYR A 135 10.80 4.86 22.58
N ILE A 136 11.35 5.40 21.51
CA ILE A 136 11.13 6.75 21.02
C ILE A 136 10.69 6.63 19.57
N ASP A 137 9.52 7.14 19.24
CA ASP A 137 9.04 7.21 17.85
C ASP A 137 9.57 8.49 17.20
N HIS A 138 10.18 8.37 16.02
CA HIS A 138 10.72 9.51 15.28
C HIS A 138 9.60 10.38 14.69
N ALA A 139 8.36 9.87 14.64
CA ALA A 139 7.18 10.62 14.23
C ALA A 139 6.54 11.43 15.38
N ASP A 140 6.96 11.23 16.64
CA ASP A 140 6.44 11.98 17.78
C ASP A 140 6.87 13.45 17.73
N ALA A 141 6.00 14.35 18.17
CA ALA A 141 6.27 15.79 18.18
C ALA A 141 7.49 16.15 19.05
N GLU A 142 7.73 15.39 20.11
CA GLU A 142 8.85 15.56 21.03
C GLU A 142 10.20 15.09 20.46
N TRP A 143 10.22 14.38 19.31
CA TRP A 143 11.44 13.91 18.67
C TRP A 143 12.36 15.06 18.27
N ALA A 144 11.81 16.10 17.65
CA ALA A 144 12.59 17.25 17.18
C ALA A 144 13.33 17.95 18.33
N ASP A 145 12.66 18.09 19.47
CA ASP A 145 13.24 18.70 20.66
C ASP A 145 14.35 17.81 21.28
N LEU A 146 14.12 16.49 21.32
CA LEU A 146 15.11 15.54 21.81
C LEU A 146 16.36 15.53 20.91
N PHE A 147 16.16 15.45 19.60
CA PHE A 147 17.24 15.43 18.62
C PHE A 147 18.06 16.73 18.67
N ALA A 148 17.39 17.88 18.81
CA ALA A 148 18.06 19.17 18.98
C ALA A 148 18.90 19.22 20.27
N ALA A 149 18.37 18.71 21.39
CA ALA A 149 19.10 18.66 22.66
C ALA A 149 20.35 17.75 22.57
N PHE A 150 20.25 16.60 21.91
CA PHE A 150 21.39 15.70 21.66
C PHE A 150 22.40 16.32 20.70
N THR A 151 21.94 16.98 19.64
CA THR A 151 22.81 17.68 18.69
C THR A 151 23.59 18.80 19.37
N GLN A 152 22.96 19.54 20.30
CA GLN A 152 23.63 20.57 21.08
C GLN A 152 24.70 20.01 22.02
N ALA A 153 24.48 18.83 22.59
CA ALA A 153 25.40 18.20 23.55
C ALA A 153 26.57 17.46 22.90
N PHE A 154 26.32 16.74 21.79
CA PHE A 154 27.28 15.80 21.19
C PHE A 154 27.70 16.16 19.76
N GLY A 155 27.04 17.13 19.13
CA GLY A 155 27.14 17.38 17.70
C GLY A 155 26.19 16.50 16.87
N GLU A 156 25.95 16.92 15.62
CA GLU A 156 24.94 16.31 14.74
C GLU A 156 25.28 14.85 14.39
N ASP A 157 26.53 14.56 14.03
CA ASP A 157 26.96 13.20 13.66
C ASP A 157 26.76 12.22 14.82
N ARG A 158 27.17 12.60 16.03
CA ARG A 158 27.05 11.73 17.20
C ARG A 158 25.62 11.60 17.69
N ALA A 159 24.81 12.65 17.58
CA ALA A 159 23.38 12.58 17.85
C ALA A 159 22.67 11.59 16.91
N ASN A 160 23.01 11.60 15.62
CA ASN A 160 22.50 10.65 14.64
C ASN A 160 22.85 9.21 14.99
N GLU A 161 24.08 8.95 15.43
CA GLU A 161 24.50 7.61 15.84
C GLU A 161 23.78 7.12 17.11
N LEU A 162 23.73 7.97 18.15
CA LEU A 162 23.10 7.62 19.43
C LEU A 162 21.60 7.37 19.26
N LEU A 163 20.92 8.24 18.51
CA LEU A 163 19.47 8.19 18.30
C LEU A 163 19.06 7.37 17.07
N ALA A 164 19.99 6.69 16.40
CA ALA A 164 19.70 5.88 15.22
C ALA A 164 18.56 4.86 15.45
N PRO A 165 17.73 4.57 14.43
CA PRO A 165 16.67 3.59 14.56
C PRO A 165 17.18 2.24 15.07
N SER A 166 16.41 1.58 15.93
CA SER A 166 16.72 0.22 16.35
C SER A 166 16.34 -0.74 15.24
N VAL A 167 17.23 -1.67 14.90
CA VAL A 167 16.87 -2.80 14.02
C VAL A 167 15.82 -3.64 14.71
N ALA A 168 14.67 -3.84 14.06
CA ALA A 168 13.64 -4.75 14.54
C ALA A 168 14.24 -6.16 14.60
N SER A 169 14.51 -6.63 15.81
CA SER A 169 14.90 -8.02 16.11
C SER A 169 13.69 -8.94 16.14
#